data_AF-A0A2D9EWY4-F1
#
_entry.id   AF-A0A2D9EWY4-F1
#
_cell.length_a   1.000
_cell.length_b   1.000
_cell.length_c   1.000
_cell.angle_alpha   90.00
_cell.angle_beta   90.00
_cell.angle_gamma   90.00
#
_symmetry.space_group_name_H-M   'P 1'
#
loop_
_entity.id
_entity.type
_entity.pdbx_description
1 polymer ?
#
loop_
_entity_poly.entity_id
_entity_poly.type
_entity_poly.pdbx_seq_one_letter_code
_entity_poly.pdbx_strand_id
1 'polypeptide(L)'
;MSDEDPIRFGAEFGPKRTERTTGVSLSTFKNLVWVSNIGGLILVAIALEMMITGQFLLGLGCMIGGVAIALFPSNYEIVGMDEGYRPSGIEEEES
;
A
#
# COMPACT_ATOMS: atom_id res chain seq x y z
N MET A 1 -27.50 10.12 5.22
CA MET A 1 -26.73 9.47 6.28
C MET A 1 -26.55 8.02 5.82
N SER A 2 -25.76 7.66 4.79
CA SER A 2 -24.52 8.19 4.17
C SER A 2 -23.26 8.10 5.03
N ASP A 3 -22.94 6.92 5.54
CA ASP A 3 -21.70 6.59 6.26
C ASP A 3 -21.51 5.07 6.02
N GLU A 4 -20.40 4.47 5.59
CA GLU A 4 -18.99 4.84 5.48
C GLU A 4 -18.44 4.28 4.16
N ASP A 5 -18.00 5.14 3.25
CA ASP A 5 -17.16 4.69 2.14
C ASP A 5 -15.75 4.40 2.70
N PRO A 6 -15.20 3.18 2.52
CA PRO A 6 -13.90 2.81 3.08
C PRO A 6 -12.79 3.78 2.65
N ILE A 7 -12.00 4.22 3.63
CA ILE A 7 -10.92 5.18 3.43
C ILE A 7 -9.79 4.51 2.64
N ARG A 8 -9.61 4.95 1.38
CA ARG A 8 -8.51 4.51 0.50
C ARG A 8 -7.52 5.65 0.29
N PHE A 9 -6.23 5.39 0.43
CA PHE A 9 -5.19 6.33 0.00
C PHE A 9 -5.18 6.38 -1.55
N GLY A 10 -5.43 7.56 -2.14
CA GLY A 10 -5.55 7.77 -3.60
C GLY A 10 -6.96 7.60 -4.19
N ALA A 11 -7.99 7.52 -3.35
CA ALA A 11 -9.39 7.26 -3.74
C ALA A 11 -10.08 8.38 -4.54
N GLU A 12 -9.52 9.58 -4.54
CA GLU A 12 -10.12 10.79 -5.11
C GLU A 12 -10.09 10.84 -6.65
N PHE A 13 -9.43 9.88 -7.32
CA PHE A 13 -9.32 9.84 -8.78
C PHE A 13 -9.71 8.49 -9.44
N GLY A 14 -10.41 7.58 -8.74
CA GLY A 14 -10.71 6.23 -9.24
C GLY A 14 -12.18 5.95 -9.64
N PRO A 15 -12.47 5.14 -10.69
CA PRO A 15 -13.83 4.73 -11.06
C PRO A 15 -14.58 3.99 -9.93
N LYS A 16 -15.91 4.16 -9.87
CA LYS A 16 -16.79 3.48 -8.89
C LYS A 16 -16.77 1.95 -9.08
N ARG A 17 -16.86 1.22 -7.96
CA ARG A 17 -16.53 -0.20 -7.84
C ARG A 17 -17.46 -1.19 -8.55
N THR A 18 -16.85 -2.30 -8.98
CA THR A 18 -17.47 -3.62 -9.22
C THR A 18 -17.24 -4.50 -7.97
N GLU A 19 -18.22 -5.34 -7.62
CA GLU A 19 -18.41 -6.16 -6.38
C GLU A 19 -17.25 -7.09 -5.92
N ARG A 20 -16.04 -7.02 -6.48
CA ARG A 20 -14.95 -7.96 -6.17
C ARG A 20 -13.88 -7.38 -5.25
N THR A 21 -14.30 -6.81 -4.13
CA THR A 21 -13.44 -5.96 -3.31
C THR A 21 -12.87 -6.73 -2.14
N THR A 22 -11.68 -7.31 -2.32
CA THR A 22 -10.91 -7.94 -1.23
C THR A 22 -10.36 -6.85 -0.32
N GLY A 23 -11.16 -6.44 0.66
CA GLY A 23 -10.72 -5.63 1.78
C GLY A 23 -9.77 -6.41 2.68
N VAL A 24 -8.73 -5.75 3.20
CA VAL A 24 -7.80 -6.32 4.19
C VAL A 24 -7.80 -5.50 5.47
N SER A 25 -7.44 -6.10 6.61
CA SER A 25 -7.30 -5.39 7.88
C SER A 25 -6.11 -4.41 7.85
N LEU A 26 -6.10 -3.40 8.75
CA LEU A 26 -5.00 -2.43 8.89
C LEU A 26 -3.63 -3.10 9.14
N SER A 27 -3.59 -4.16 9.95
CA SER A 27 -2.36 -4.92 10.22
C SER A 27 -1.85 -5.66 8.98
N THR A 28 -2.76 -6.23 8.18
CA THR A 28 -2.44 -6.87 6.91
C THR A 28 -1.96 -5.84 5.89
N PHE A 29 -2.61 -4.68 5.80
CA PHE A 29 -2.19 -3.58 4.95
C PHE A 29 -0.77 -3.11 5.29
N LYS A 30 -0.47 -2.88 6.57
CA LYS A 30 0.87 -2.48 7.02
C LYS A 30 1.93 -3.52 6.65
N ASN A 31 1.62 -4.81 6.82
CA ASN A 31 2.52 -5.88 6.42
C ASN A 31 2.71 -5.92 4.90
N LEU A 32 1.66 -5.71 4.11
CA LEU A 32 1.76 -5.59 2.64
C LEU A 32 2.69 -4.46 2.23
N VAL A 33 2.52 -3.28 2.82
CA VAL A 33 3.38 -2.10 2.56
C VAL A 33 4.84 -2.42 2.87
N TRP A 34 5.11 -3.04 4.02
CA TRP A 34 6.48 -3.38 4.41
C TRP A 34 7.12 -4.42 3.49
N VAL A 35 6.44 -5.54 3.25
CA VAL A 35 6.98 -6.64 2.44
C VAL A 35 7.18 -6.19 0.99
N SER A 36 6.23 -5.44 0.43
CA SER A 36 6.33 -4.95 -0.95
C SER A 36 7.38 -3.86 -1.11
N ASN A 37 7.51 -2.89 -0.19
CA ASN A 37 8.55 -1.88 -0.30
C ASN A 37 9.96 -2.47 -0.14
N ILE A 38 10.17 -3.40 0.80
CA ILE A 38 11.46 -4.12 0.89
C ILE A 38 11.72 -4.88 -0.41
N GLY A 39 10.74 -5.64 -0.90
CA GLY A 39 10.89 -6.42 -2.13
C GLY A 39 11.18 -5.54 -3.36
N GLY A 40 10.48 -4.42 -3.48
CA GLY A 40 10.69 -3.42 -4.53
C GLY A 40 12.08 -2.80 -4.46
N LEU A 41 12.55 -2.40 -3.28
CA LEU A 41 13.91 -1.87 -3.08
C LEU A 41 14.99 -2.90 -3.44
N ILE A 42 14.80 -4.17 -3.08
CA ILE A 42 15.72 -5.25 -3.46
C ILE A 42 15.78 -5.40 -4.98
N LEU A 43 14.64 -5.37 -5.67
CA LEU A 43 14.61 -5.43 -7.13
C LEU A 43 15.26 -4.21 -7.79
N VAL A 44 15.11 -3.02 -7.19
CA VAL A 44 15.83 -1.81 -7.64
C VAL A 44 17.33 -1.97 -7.48
N ALA A 45 17.81 -2.53 -6.35
CA ALA A 45 19.24 -2.79 -6.16
C ALA A 45 19.79 -3.77 -7.22
N ILE A 46 19.05 -4.85 -7.50
CA ILE A 46 19.40 -5.81 -8.55
C ILE A 46 19.36 -5.16 -9.94
N ALA A 47 18.37 -4.30 -10.20
CA ALA A 47 18.25 -3.58 -11.45
C ALA A 47 19.46 -2.69 -11.72
N LEU A 48 19.92 -1.95 -10.70
CA LEU A 48 21.12 -1.11 -10.78
C LEU A 48 22.38 -1.95 -11.05
N GLU A 49 22.53 -3.08 -10.37
CA GLU A 49 23.65 -4.01 -10.60
C GLU A 49 23.65 -4.54 -12.05
N MET A 50 22.49 -4.93 -12.58
CA MET A 50 22.36 -5.38 -13.97
C MET A 50 22.65 -4.28 -14.99
N MET A 51 22.28 -3.03 -14.71
CA MET A 51 22.63 -1.91 -15.58
C MET A 51 24.14 -1.67 -15.63
N ILE A 52 24.83 -1.79 -14.49
CA ILE A 52 26.29 -1.63 -14.41
C ILE A 52 27.03 -2.77 -15.10
N THR A 53 26.54 -4.00 -15.00
CA THR A 53 27.15 -5.21 -15.61
C THR A 53 26.85 -5.38 -17.10
N GLY A 54 26.16 -4.42 -17.73
CA GLY A 54 25.86 -4.42 -19.16
C GLY A 54 24.58 -5.16 -19.57
N GLN A 55 23.81 -5.66 -18.61
CA GLN A 55 22.50 -6.30 -18.82
C GLN A 55 21.36 -5.28 -18.79
N PHE A 56 21.48 -4.21 -19.58
CA PHE A 56 20.59 -3.03 -19.47
C PHE A 56 19.10 -3.36 -19.61
N LEU A 57 18.70 -4.20 -20.57
CA LEU A 57 17.29 -4.54 -20.79
C LEU A 57 16.69 -5.33 -19.62
N LEU A 58 17.45 -6.25 -19.03
CA LEU A 58 17.02 -7.00 -17.85
C LEU A 58 16.96 -6.07 -16.63
N GLY A 59 17.96 -5.20 -16.47
CA GLY A 59 17.97 -4.15 -15.44
C GLY A 59 16.76 -3.24 -15.53
N LEU A 60 16.42 -2.76 -16.73
CA LEU A 60 15.22 -1.95 -16.97
C LEU A 60 13.93 -2.71 -16.62
N GLY A 61 13.84 -3.99 -17.00
CA GLY A 61 12.71 -4.85 -16.63
C GLY A 61 12.56 -5.00 -15.11
N CYS A 62 13.66 -5.24 -14.40
CA CYS A 62 13.65 -5.32 -12.94
C CYS A 62 13.33 -3.98 -12.26
N MET A 63 13.71 -2.85 -12.86
CA MET A 63 13.35 -1.53 -12.34
C MET A 63 11.85 -1.28 -12.45
N ILE A 64 11.25 -1.57 -13.61
CA ILE A 64 9.79 -1.48 -13.80
C ILE A 64 9.07 -2.44 -12.84
N GLY A 65 9.56 -3.68 -12.70
CA GLY A 65 9.02 -4.66 -11.77
C GLY A 65 9.11 -4.22 -10.30
N GLY A 66 10.23 -3.61 -9.90
CA GLY A 66 10.42 -3.07 -8.54
C GLY A 66 9.42 -1.96 -8.21
N VAL A 67 9.16 -1.05 -9.16
CA VAL A 67 8.14 0.00 -9.02
C VAL A 67 6.74 -0.61 -8.93
N ALA A 68 6.41 -1.56 -9.81
CA ALA A 68 5.11 -2.23 -9.78
C ALA A 68 4.85 -2.94 -8.43
N ILE A 69 5.88 -3.59 -7.87
CA ILE A 69 5.79 -4.24 -6.56
C ILE A 69 5.66 -3.21 -5.43
N ALA A 70 6.45 -2.12 -5.44
CA ALA A 70 6.33 -1.07 -4.43
C ALA A 70 4.95 -0.39 -4.43
N LEU A 71 4.30 -0.29 -5.60
CA LEU A 71 2.95 0.24 -5.73
C LEU A 71 1.85 -0.78 -5.42
N PHE A 72 2.17 -2.07 -5.32
CA PHE A 72 1.20 -3.14 -5.06
C PHE A 72 0.24 -2.90 -3.87
N PRO A 73 0.68 -2.34 -2.73
CA PRO A 73 -0.22 -2.03 -1.61
C PRO A 73 -1.35 -1.06 -1.95
N SER A 74 -1.13 -0.15 -2.91
CA SER A 74 -2.13 0.85 -3.32
C SER A 74 -3.37 0.22 -3.97
N ASN A 75 -3.29 -1.04 -4.39
CA ASN A 75 -4.39 -1.78 -4.99
C ASN A 75 -5.31 -2.47 -3.96
N TYR A 76 -4.96 -2.44 -2.67
CA TYR A 76 -5.76 -3.01 -1.59
C TYR A 76 -6.49 -1.92 -0.82
N GLU A 77 -7.72 -2.22 -0.43
CA GLU A 77 -8.50 -1.34 0.43
C GLU A 77 -8.51 -1.86 1.86
N ILE A 78 -8.43 -0.94 2.82
CA ILE A 78 -8.53 -1.26 4.23
C ILE A 78 -10.03 -1.30 4.57
N VAL A 79 -10.53 -2.48 4.96
CA VAL A 79 -11.93 -2.66 5.39
C VAL A 79 -11.96 -2.84 6.90
N GLY A 80 -12.96 -2.23 7.56
CA GLY A 80 -13.11 -2.27 9.01
C GLY A 80 -12.33 -1.17 9.75
N MET A 81 -12.14 -0.01 9.12
CA MET A 81 -11.75 1.21 9.82
C MET A 81 -13.00 2.04 10.15
N ASP A 82 -14.09 1.37 10.57
CA ASP A 82 -15.28 2.03 11.08
C ASP A 82 -14.94 2.72 12.40
N GLU A 83 -15.51 3.91 12.54
CA GLU A 83 -15.31 4.94 13.56
C GLU A 83 -15.07 4.42 14.99
N GLY A 84 -13.84 4.52 15.50
CA GLY A 84 -13.62 4.18 16.93
C GLY A 84 -12.21 4.20 17.49
N TYR A 85 -11.16 4.47 16.70
CA TYR A 85 -9.83 4.64 17.29
C TYR A 85 -9.67 6.04 17.92
N ARG A 86 -10.25 6.24 19.11
CA ARG A 86 -9.74 7.22 20.07
C ARG A 86 -8.51 6.59 20.73
N PRO A 87 -7.31 7.21 20.68
CA PRO A 87 -6.20 6.73 21.48
C PRO A 87 -6.63 6.76 22.95
N SER A 88 -6.60 5.59 23.61
CA SER A 88 -6.95 5.43 25.02
C SER A 88 -5.86 6.07 25.90
N GLY A 89 -5.85 7.39 25.97
CA GLY A 89 -4.82 8.13 26.70
C GLY A 89 -5.06 9.62 26.89
N ILE A 90 -6.28 10.12 26.66
CA ILE A 90 -6.68 11.46 27.14
C ILE A 90 -7.81 11.22 28.13
N GLU A 91 -7.45 11.06 29.40
CA GLU A 91 -8.38 11.22 30.50
C GLU A 91 -8.77 12.71 30.53
N GLU A 92 -10.00 13.02 30.14
CA GLU A 92 -10.58 14.33 30.41
C GLU A 92 -10.84 14.38 31.93
N GLU A 93 -9.98 15.12 32.65
CA GLU A 93 -10.29 15.59 34.00
C GLU A 93 -11.54 16.48 33.92
N GLU A 94 -12.68 15.95 34.38
CA GLU A 94 -13.91 16.73 34.54
C GLU A 94 -14.02 17.23 36.00
N SER A 95 -14.11 18.55 36.13
CA SER A 95 -14.22 19.34 37.37
C SER A 95 -15.60 19.29 38.01
#